data_AF-M7TSW5-F1
#
_entry.id   AF-M7TSW5-F1
#
_cell.length_a   1.000
_cell.length_b   1.000
_cell.length_c   1.000
_cell.angle_alpha   90.00
_cell.angle_beta   90.00
_cell.angle_gamma   90.00
#
_symmetry.space_group_name_H-M   'P 1'
#
loop_
_entity.id
_entity.type
_entity.pdbx_description
1 polymer ?
#
loop_
_entity_poly.entity_id
_entity_poly.type
_entity_poly.pdbx_seq_one_letter_code
_entity_poly.pdbx_strand_id
1 'polypeptide(L)'
;MLNPTGPSPEAESRLTFGVELEFLLATLPEGGETPHPSDSRKVDAKILADEDSINHDIQRKLEEVGILATVKESEFGNDNEVAANIATNWILKTDCTVDPGKQSSNTRKYFEYGMEIISPPYYYDDASRRAVETVVRTLRYNYLVRVNETTGLHVHVGNGYHGFEWPILRNFMAIAWTYERQILLLMPEIRLKNVFCKPLDWSPLVGGKIELTRLQFLNCILALTDNEQVCVALGTRNAGFNISNLAPPFRSTFGKRTIEFRQHPGTLDSEGILHWVHICVKLVEKACHVKDEELFERLRADVERPIGFGDENSVTTVDYLMWLGCPAQAYYYGKKLISDKVRVEKRTKGAAEKTAMGGGHVVDFI
;
A
#
# COMPACT_ATOMS: atom_id res chain seq x y z
N MET A 1 -32.86 3.65 29.38
CA MET A 1 -32.47 2.50 28.55
C MET A 1 -33.26 2.56 27.26
N LEU A 2 -32.60 2.95 26.16
CA LEU A 2 -33.15 2.93 24.82
C LEU A 2 -32.28 1.94 24.04
N ASN A 3 -32.89 0.86 23.55
CA ASN A 3 -32.26 -0.05 22.63
C ASN A 3 -31.90 0.71 21.34
N PRO A 4 -30.65 0.70 20.86
CA PRO A 4 -30.36 1.16 19.52
C PRO A 4 -30.86 0.11 18.54
N THR A 5 -32.04 0.38 17.98
CA THR A 5 -32.63 -0.34 16.87
C THR A 5 -31.82 -0.07 15.60
N GLY A 6 -31.08 -1.09 15.15
CA GLY A 6 -30.60 -1.27 13.77
C GLY A 6 -29.54 -0.29 13.26
N PRO A 7 -28.60 -0.73 12.40
CA PRO A 7 -27.71 0.20 11.70
C PRO A 7 -28.56 1.07 10.75
N SER A 8 -28.32 2.39 10.79
CA SER A 8 -28.85 3.34 9.82
C SER A 8 -28.36 2.97 8.40
N PRO A 9 -29.20 3.02 7.35
CA PRO A 9 -28.79 2.76 5.97
C PRO A 9 -27.68 3.70 5.46
N GLU A 10 -27.48 4.86 6.09
CA GLU A 10 -26.41 5.82 5.75
C GLU A 10 -25.05 5.46 6.37
N ALA A 11 -25.01 4.50 7.31
CA ALA A 11 -23.79 4.03 7.95
C ALA A 11 -23.07 2.92 7.15
N GLU A 12 -23.66 2.45 6.05
CA GLU A 12 -22.98 1.58 5.10
C GLU A 12 -22.01 2.44 4.23
N SER A 13 -20.71 2.20 4.40
CA SER A 13 -19.64 2.39 3.39
C SER A 13 -18.85 3.71 3.28
N ARG A 14 -18.83 4.63 4.25
CA ARG A 14 -17.83 5.73 4.17
C ARG A 14 -16.44 5.27 4.65
N LEU A 15 -15.74 4.54 3.78
CA LEU A 15 -14.37 4.08 4.02
C LEU A 15 -13.42 5.25 4.28
N THR A 16 -12.42 4.99 5.12
CA THR A 16 -11.28 5.88 5.33
C THR A 16 -10.05 5.34 4.61
N PHE A 17 -9.11 6.23 4.29
CA PHE A 17 -7.81 5.86 3.77
C PHE A 17 -6.69 6.68 4.42
N GLY A 18 -5.49 6.12 4.44
CA GLY A 18 -4.26 6.83 4.75
C GLY A 18 -3.13 6.37 3.84
N VAL A 19 -2.09 7.19 3.70
CA VAL A 19 -0.89 6.87 2.91
C VAL A 19 0.36 6.98 3.77
N GLU A 20 1.29 6.07 3.58
CA GLU A 20 2.67 6.19 4.08
C GLU A 20 3.59 6.35 2.87
N LEU A 21 4.35 7.44 2.85
CA LEU A 21 5.28 7.77 1.77
C LEU A 21 6.71 7.65 2.28
N GLU A 22 7.46 6.71 1.73
CA GLU A 22 8.89 6.57 1.96
C GLU A 22 9.68 7.30 0.86
N PHE A 23 10.69 8.08 1.24
CA PHE A 23 11.51 8.84 0.29
C PHE A 23 12.91 9.12 0.84
N LEU A 24 13.82 9.44 -0.08
CA LEU A 24 15.15 9.94 0.23
C LEU A 24 15.18 11.44 0.09
N LEU A 25 15.79 12.13 1.06
CA LEU A 25 16.00 13.58 1.02
C LEU A 25 17.48 13.91 1.04
N ALA A 26 17.93 14.74 0.09
CA ALA A 26 19.31 15.13 -0.07
C ALA A 26 19.66 16.47 0.60
N THR A 27 20.83 16.53 1.24
CA THR A 27 21.47 17.70 1.86
C THR A 27 22.92 17.83 1.41
N LEU A 28 23.57 18.97 1.63
CA LEU A 28 25.00 19.14 1.36
C LEU A 28 25.87 18.54 2.46
N PRO A 29 27.10 18.11 2.15
CA PRO A 29 28.12 17.91 3.18
C PRO A 29 28.38 19.24 3.91
N GLU A 30 28.80 19.17 5.18
CA GLU A 30 29.17 20.38 5.93
C GLU A 30 30.30 21.13 5.20
N GLY A 31 30.07 22.41 4.90
CA GLY A 31 30.99 23.26 4.12
C GLY A 31 31.00 22.99 2.61
N GLY A 32 30.12 22.13 2.10
CA GLY A 32 29.99 21.85 0.67
C GLY A 32 29.31 22.99 -0.11
N GLU A 33 29.76 23.19 -1.35
CA GLU A 33 29.07 24.06 -2.32
C GLU A 33 27.96 23.30 -3.05
N THR A 34 26.88 23.99 -3.42
CA THR A 34 25.79 23.38 -4.20
C THR A 34 26.27 22.94 -5.58
N PRO A 35 26.17 21.64 -5.92
CA PRO A 35 26.49 21.15 -7.27
C PRO A 35 25.56 21.71 -8.36
N HIS A 36 24.38 22.20 -7.97
CA HIS A 36 23.33 22.68 -8.87
C HIS A 36 22.80 24.04 -8.36
N PRO A 37 23.55 25.14 -8.56
CA PRO A 37 23.22 26.46 -7.99
C PRO A 37 21.93 27.09 -8.53
N SER A 38 21.44 26.65 -9.70
CA SER A 38 20.17 27.10 -10.27
C SER A 38 18.95 26.39 -9.67
N ASP A 39 19.15 25.31 -8.90
CA ASP A 39 18.08 24.62 -8.21
C ASP A 39 17.75 25.34 -6.91
N SER A 40 16.51 25.84 -6.79
CA SER A 40 16.06 26.62 -5.63
C SER A 40 15.72 25.75 -4.42
N ARG A 41 15.74 24.42 -4.55
CA ARG A 41 15.37 23.50 -3.47
C ARG A 41 16.42 23.49 -2.38
N LYS A 42 15.96 23.38 -1.13
CA LYS A 42 16.81 23.47 0.06
C LYS A 42 17.71 22.26 0.18
N VAL A 43 18.99 22.52 0.41
CA VAL A 43 20.06 21.54 0.63
C VAL A 43 21.05 21.99 1.71
N ASP A 44 20.74 23.05 2.46
CA ASP A 44 21.64 23.63 3.45
C ASP A 44 21.87 22.67 4.62
N ALA A 45 23.12 22.22 4.78
CA ALA A 45 23.54 21.30 5.84
C ALA A 45 23.31 21.84 7.26
N LYS A 46 23.19 23.17 7.44
CA LYS A 46 22.89 23.77 8.75
C LYS A 46 21.42 23.64 9.13
N ILE A 47 20.53 23.57 8.13
CA ILE A 47 19.08 23.45 8.33
C ILE A 47 18.67 21.98 8.26
N LEU A 48 19.31 21.21 7.39
CA LEU A 48 19.03 19.80 7.09
C LEU A 48 20.22 18.95 7.53
N ALA A 49 20.56 19.05 8.81
CA ALA A 49 21.76 18.44 9.41
C ALA A 49 21.62 16.95 9.72
N ASP A 50 20.41 16.52 10.06
CA ASP A 50 20.04 15.17 10.47
C ASP A 50 18.54 14.94 10.22
N GLU A 51 18.06 13.71 10.42
CA GLU A 51 16.68 13.37 10.16
C GLU A 51 15.67 14.20 10.98
N ASP A 52 15.98 14.52 12.23
CA ASP A 52 15.09 15.29 13.12
C ASP A 52 14.96 16.74 12.64
N SER A 53 16.09 17.37 12.30
CA SER A 53 16.13 18.72 11.73
C SER A 53 15.36 18.80 10.41
N ILE A 54 15.49 17.77 9.56
CA ILE A 54 14.73 17.63 8.32
C ILE A 54 13.23 17.53 8.62
N ASN A 55 12.82 16.66 9.55
CA ASN A 55 11.42 16.45 9.92
C ASN A 55 10.79 17.75 10.44
N HIS A 56 11.47 18.50 11.32
CA HIS A 56 10.95 19.77 11.81
C HIS A 56 10.89 20.87 10.74
N ASP A 57 11.81 20.87 9.76
CA ASP A 57 11.71 21.80 8.63
C ASP A 57 10.52 21.46 7.72
N ILE A 58 10.30 20.17 7.43
CA ILE A 58 9.14 19.72 6.66
C ILE A 58 7.84 20.06 7.41
N GLN A 59 7.79 19.83 8.74
CA GLN A 59 6.63 20.21 9.56
C GLN A 59 6.28 21.68 9.35
N ARG A 60 7.24 22.60 9.52
CA ARG A 60 7.01 24.04 9.31
C ARG A 60 6.50 24.33 7.90
N LYS A 61 7.06 23.69 6.86
CA LYS A 61 6.63 23.88 5.47
C LYS A 61 5.23 23.36 5.18
N LEU A 62 4.81 22.30 5.86
CA LEU A 62 3.45 21.79 5.78
C LEU A 62 2.47 22.74 6.48
N GLU A 63 2.81 23.24 7.67
CA GLU A 63 2.00 24.20 8.42
C GLU A 63 1.82 25.53 7.67
N GLU A 64 2.87 26.03 6.99
CA GLU A 64 2.82 27.21 6.12
C GLU A 64 1.78 27.08 4.99
N VAL A 65 1.49 25.86 4.53
CA VAL A 65 0.48 25.59 3.49
C VAL A 65 -0.84 25.04 4.06
N GLY A 66 -1.03 25.13 5.38
CA GLY A 66 -2.26 24.73 6.06
C GLY A 66 -2.42 23.22 6.28
N ILE A 67 -1.34 22.45 6.18
CA ILE A 67 -1.33 21.02 6.51
C ILE A 67 -0.80 20.83 7.92
N LEU A 68 -1.63 20.30 8.82
CA LEU A 68 -1.20 19.94 10.17
C LEU A 68 -0.21 18.77 10.11
N ALA A 69 0.92 18.93 10.79
CA ALA A 69 1.96 17.92 10.84
C ALA A 69 2.60 17.84 12.22
N THR A 70 3.19 16.69 12.55
CA THR A 70 3.88 16.46 13.82
C THR A 70 5.04 15.52 13.61
N VAL A 71 6.20 15.88 14.17
CA VAL A 71 7.36 14.99 14.19
C VAL A 71 7.14 13.91 15.25
N LYS A 72 7.37 12.67 14.83
CA LYS A 72 7.41 11.51 15.70
C LYS A 72 8.71 11.55 16.50
N GLU A 73 8.68 12.23 17.64
CA GLU A 73 9.77 12.16 18.62
C GLU A 73 9.88 10.71 19.13
N SER A 74 11.11 10.27 19.44
CA SER A 74 11.37 8.96 20.05
C SER A 74 10.67 8.78 21.41
N GLU A 75 10.19 9.88 22.01
CA GLU A 75 9.54 9.95 23.31
C GLU A 75 8.24 10.74 23.20
N PHE A 76 7.23 10.16 22.55
CA PHE A 76 5.90 10.77 22.62
C PHE A 76 5.45 10.96 24.07
N GLY A 77 4.80 12.09 24.33
CA GLY A 77 4.09 12.40 25.57
C GLY A 77 2.96 11.42 25.91
N ASN A 78 1.97 11.84 26.70
CA ASN A 78 0.92 10.92 27.13
C ASN A 78 0.17 10.28 25.94
N ASP A 79 -0.26 9.02 26.08
CA ASP A 79 -0.88 8.23 25.01
C ASP A 79 -2.08 8.91 24.32
N ASN A 80 -2.80 9.78 25.03
CA ASN A 80 -3.97 10.47 24.47
C ASN A 80 -3.57 11.56 23.46
N GLU A 81 -2.48 12.29 23.71
CA GLU A 81 -1.95 13.29 22.78
C GLU A 81 -1.42 12.63 21.51
N VAL A 82 -0.80 11.45 21.65
CA VAL A 82 -0.35 10.65 20.50
C VAL A 82 -1.52 10.22 19.64
N ALA A 83 -2.56 9.65 20.26
CA ALA A 83 -3.75 9.22 19.56
C ALA A 83 -4.45 10.39 18.86
N ALA A 84 -4.50 11.57 19.51
CA ALA A 84 -5.07 12.78 18.92
C ALA A 84 -4.28 13.24 17.70
N ASN A 85 -2.95 13.30 17.79
CA ASN A 85 -2.09 13.72 16.67
C ASN A 85 -2.17 12.75 15.49
N ILE A 86 -2.17 11.43 15.72
CA ILE A 86 -2.31 10.42 14.66
C ILE A 86 -3.67 10.55 13.95
N ALA A 87 -4.71 10.98 14.66
CA ALA A 87 -6.05 11.13 14.08
C ALA A 87 -6.17 12.34 13.13
N THR A 88 -5.35 13.38 13.30
CA THR A 88 -5.53 14.66 12.58
C THR A 88 -4.33 15.15 11.79
N ASN A 89 -3.11 14.75 12.16
CA ASN A 89 -1.88 15.33 11.65
C ASN A 89 -1.16 14.36 10.73
N TRP A 90 -0.39 14.90 9.79
CA TRP A 90 0.64 14.13 9.10
C TRP A 90 1.80 13.85 10.05
N ILE A 91 2.18 12.60 10.17
CA ILE A 91 3.23 12.15 11.09
C ILE A 91 4.53 11.99 10.31
N LEU A 92 5.54 12.77 10.69
CA LEU A 92 6.88 12.78 10.11
C LEU A 92 7.80 11.89 10.95
N LYS A 93 8.51 10.95 10.34
CA LYS A 93 9.42 10.06 11.06
C LYS A 93 10.62 9.66 10.22
N THR A 94 11.61 9.07 10.90
CA THR A 94 12.73 8.39 10.26
C THR A 94 12.33 6.97 9.86
N ASP A 95 12.92 6.46 8.78
CA ASP A 95 12.76 5.06 8.39
C ASP A 95 14.12 4.43 8.09
N CYS A 96 14.55 3.55 9.00
CA CYS A 96 15.82 2.85 8.89
C CYS A 96 15.84 1.77 7.80
N THR A 97 14.68 1.44 7.21
CA THR A 97 14.58 0.50 6.09
C THR A 97 14.75 1.17 4.72
N VAL A 98 14.66 2.50 4.68
CA VAL A 98 14.89 3.31 3.48
C VAL A 98 16.38 3.61 3.34
N ASP A 99 17.08 2.73 2.63
CA ASP A 99 18.51 2.85 2.38
C ASP A 99 18.80 3.64 1.08
N PRO A 100 19.60 4.71 1.12
CA PRO A 100 20.05 5.41 -0.08
C PRO A 100 21.04 4.61 -0.95
N GLY A 101 21.54 3.47 -0.46
CA GLY A 101 22.57 2.64 -1.07
C GLY A 101 23.99 3.07 -0.68
N LYS A 102 25.01 2.44 -1.30
CA LYS A 102 26.41 2.79 -1.03
C LYS A 102 26.71 4.24 -1.42
N GLN A 103 26.95 5.08 -0.42
CA GLN A 103 27.32 6.48 -0.59
C GLN A 103 28.85 6.63 -0.45
N SER A 104 29.58 6.52 -1.56
CA SER A 104 31.05 6.68 -1.56
C SER A 104 31.45 8.12 -1.24
N SER A 105 32.23 8.33 -0.18
CA SER A 105 32.72 9.66 0.25
C SER A 105 33.49 10.42 -0.84
N ASN A 106 34.14 9.71 -1.77
CA ASN A 106 35.00 10.33 -2.79
C ASN A 106 34.22 10.87 -4.01
N THR A 107 32.93 10.54 -4.17
CA THR A 107 32.09 10.99 -5.29
C THR A 107 30.79 11.66 -4.84
N ARG A 108 30.57 11.74 -3.53
CA ARG A 108 29.31 12.18 -2.93
C ARG A 108 29.14 13.69 -3.05
N LYS A 109 28.20 14.09 -3.91
CA LYS A 109 27.75 15.47 -4.04
C LYS A 109 26.71 15.88 -2.98
N TYR A 110 25.97 14.91 -2.44
CA TYR A 110 24.92 15.12 -1.44
C TYR A 110 24.90 14.03 -0.38
N PHE A 111 24.62 14.40 0.86
CA PHE A 111 24.17 13.48 1.91
C PHE A 111 22.68 13.16 1.74
N GLU A 112 22.23 11.92 2.01
CA GLU A 112 20.82 11.55 1.81
C GLU A 112 20.31 10.76 3.01
N TYR A 113 19.09 11.08 3.45
CA TYR A 113 18.42 10.48 4.60
C TYR A 113 17.15 9.75 4.18
N GLY A 114 16.89 8.61 4.82
CA GLY A 114 15.66 7.83 4.68
C GLY A 114 14.54 8.40 5.54
N MET A 115 13.50 8.91 4.88
CA MET A 115 12.39 9.61 5.51
C MET A 115 11.08 8.89 5.24
N GLU A 116 10.15 8.94 6.19
CA GLU A 116 8.78 8.49 5.99
C GLU A 116 7.78 9.51 6.54
N ILE A 117 6.72 9.77 5.78
CA ILE A 117 5.61 10.60 6.23
C ILE A 117 4.28 9.85 6.07
N ILE A 118 3.45 9.90 7.12
CA ILE A 118 2.20 9.17 7.21
C ILE A 118 1.04 10.16 7.28
N SER A 119 0.01 9.98 6.46
CA SER A 119 -1.19 10.80 6.53
C SER A 119 -2.10 10.40 7.70
N PRO A 120 -2.95 11.31 8.19
CA PRO A 120 -4.06 10.92 9.08
C PRO A 120 -5.06 10.03 8.32
N PRO A 121 -5.95 9.32 9.04
CA PRO A 121 -7.01 8.51 8.44
C PRO A 121 -8.11 9.41 7.86
N TYR A 122 -7.98 9.75 6.59
CA TYR A 122 -8.92 10.58 5.86
C TYR A 122 -10.16 9.82 5.45
N TYR A 123 -11.31 10.50 5.36
CA TYR A 123 -12.41 9.96 4.56
C TYR A 123 -12.06 9.97 3.07
N TYR A 124 -12.56 9.01 2.31
CA TYR A 124 -12.30 8.96 0.88
C TYR A 124 -13.13 10.02 0.12
N ASP A 125 -12.62 11.25 0.04
CA ASP A 125 -13.23 12.37 -0.67
C ASP A 125 -12.21 13.31 -1.35
N ASP A 126 -12.72 14.28 -2.11
CA ASP A 126 -11.91 15.22 -2.90
C ASP A 126 -10.97 16.08 -2.06
N ALA A 127 -11.41 16.49 -0.85
CA ALA A 127 -10.62 17.38 -0.01
C ALA A 127 -9.39 16.63 0.53
N SER A 128 -9.59 15.40 0.98
CA SER A 128 -8.49 14.55 1.45
C SER A 128 -7.52 14.14 0.35
N ARG A 129 -8.00 13.95 -0.89
CA ARG A 129 -7.11 13.71 -2.04
C ARG A 129 -6.24 14.94 -2.37
N ARG A 130 -6.79 16.14 -2.29
CA ARG A 130 -6.03 17.40 -2.44
C ARG A 130 -5.00 17.61 -1.34
N ALA A 131 -5.25 17.11 -0.13
CA ALA A 131 -4.25 17.15 0.95
C ALA A 131 -3.00 16.34 0.58
N VAL A 132 -3.17 15.12 0.04
CA VAL A 132 -2.05 14.30 -0.46
C VAL A 132 -1.27 15.01 -1.56
N GLU A 133 -1.97 15.61 -2.54
CA GLU A 133 -1.33 16.41 -3.59
C GLU A 133 -0.53 17.58 -3.01
N THR A 134 -1.09 18.27 -2.02
CA THR A 134 -0.44 19.41 -1.35
C THR A 134 0.82 18.98 -0.62
N VAL A 135 0.80 17.87 0.12
CA VAL A 135 1.99 17.34 0.79
C VAL A 135 3.08 16.96 -0.21
N VAL A 136 2.74 16.16 -1.22
CA VAL A 136 3.70 15.73 -2.26
C VAL A 136 4.29 16.93 -3.00
N ARG A 137 3.45 17.93 -3.32
CA ARG A 137 3.89 19.19 -3.91
C ARG A 137 4.85 19.92 -2.98
N THR A 138 4.49 20.12 -1.71
CA THR A 138 5.36 20.80 -0.74
C THR A 138 6.72 20.12 -0.63
N LEU A 139 6.77 18.79 -0.57
CA LEU A 139 8.04 18.05 -0.55
C LEU A 139 8.87 18.33 -1.81
N ARG A 140 8.28 18.15 -2.99
CA ARG A 140 8.99 18.25 -4.27
C ARG A 140 9.47 19.65 -4.63
N TYR A 141 8.74 20.69 -4.21
CA TYR A 141 9.10 22.08 -4.50
C TYR A 141 10.10 22.67 -3.51
N ASN A 142 10.20 22.12 -2.29
CA ASN A 142 11.10 22.66 -1.26
C ASN A 142 12.39 21.86 -1.10
N TYR A 143 12.43 20.58 -1.49
CA TYR A 143 13.56 19.69 -1.17
C TYR A 143 14.03 18.86 -2.36
N LEU A 144 15.31 18.49 -2.35
CA LEU A 144 15.84 17.48 -3.25
C LEU A 144 15.44 16.09 -2.77
N VAL A 145 14.28 15.63 -3.25
CA VAL A 145 13.74 14.31 -2.91
C VAL A 145 13.75 13.33 -4.08
N ARG A 146 13.98 12.06 -3.79
CA ARG A 146 13.87 10.95 -4.75
C ARG A 146 13.35 9.68 -4.10
N VAL A 147 13.03 8.71 -4.94
CA VAL A 147 12.63 7.35 -4.54
C VAL A 147 13.58 6.33 -5.19
N ASN A 148 13.68 5.15 -4.61
CA ASN A 148 14.47 4.03 -5.14
C ASN A 148 13.81 2.67 -4.79
N GLU A 149 14.53 1.58 -4.98
CA GLU A 149 14.05 0.22 -4.73
C GLU A 149 13.75 -0.10 -3.26
N THR A 150 14.28 0.68 -2.30
CA THR A 150 14.02 0.49 -0.87
C THR A 150 12.77 1.24 -0.42
N THR A 151 12.36 2.30 -1.13
CA THR A 151 11.15 3.06 -0.84
C THR A 151 9.86 2.36 -1.28
N GLY A 152 8.84 2.41 -0.44
CA GLY A 152 7.47 1.94 -0.63
C GLY A 152 6.42 3.06 -0.61
N LEU A 153 5.25 2.75 -1.17
CA LEU A 153 4.00 3.46 -0.92
C LEU A 153 3.07 2.48 -0.22
N HIS A 154 2.72 2.76 1.04
CA HIS A 154 1.71 2.00 1.75
C HIS A 154 0.38 2.73 1.71
N VAL A 155 -0.69 2.00 1.42
CA VAL A 155 -2.05 2.53 1.54
C VAL A 155 -2.75 1.77 2.64
N HIS A 156 -3.36 2.49 3.56
CA HIS A 156 -4.21 1.94 4.59
C HIS A 156 -5.66 2.22 4.22
N VAL A 157 -6.54 1.21 4.26
CA VAL A 157 -7.98 1.40 4.09
C VAL A 157 -8.71 0.92 5.34
N GLY A 158 -9.53 1.79 5.92
CA GLY A 158 -10.25 1.57 7.17
C GLY A 158 -11.75 1.82 7.04
N ASN A 159 -12.46 1.57 8.13
CA ASN A 159 -13.88 1.86 8.29
C ASN A 159 -14.09 2.68 9.57
N GLY A 160 -13.51 3.89 9.58
CA GLY A 160 -13.43 4.70 10.79
C GLY A 160 -12.80 3.93 11.96
N TYR A 161 -13.47 3.92 13.11
CA TYR A 161 -13.04 3.18 14.31
C TYR A 161 -13.59 1.75 14.38
N HIS A 162 -14.41 1.33 13.43
CA HIS A 162 -15.14 0.06 13.48
C HIS A 162 -14.28 -1.15 13.12
N GLY A 163 -13.18 -0.96 12.38
CA GLY A 163 -12.44 -2.07 11.78
C GLY A 163 -13.30 -2.84 10.77
N PHE A 164 -13.01 -4.12 10.59
CA PHE A 164 -13.73 -4.97 9.65
C PHE A 164 -14.09 -6.32 10.28
N GLU A 165 -15.35 -6.68 10.15
CA GLU A 165 -15.86 -8.01 10.55
C GLU A 165 -15.38 -9.08 9.57
N TRP A 166 -15.28 -10.31 10.07
CA TRP A 166 -14.72 -11.43 9.32
C TRP A 166 -15.37 -11.72 7.96
N PRO A 167 -16.69 -11.51 7.71
CA PRO A 167 -17.23 -11.76 6.38
C PRO A 167 -16.60 -10.83 5.35
N ILE A 168 -16.40 -9.54 5.72
CA ILE A 168 -15.76 -8.54 4.85
C ILE A 168 -14.29 -8.92 4.64
N LEU A 169 -13.58 -9.31 5.71
CA LEU A 169 -12.18 -9.72 5.59
C LEU A 169 -12.02 -10.96 4.71
N ARG A 170 -12.86 -11.99 4.91
CA ARG A 170 -12.88 -13.20 4.08
C ARG A 170 -13.13 -12.85 2.61
N ASN A 171 -14.13 -12.01 2.34
CA ASN A 171 -14.45 -11.58 0.98
C ASN A 171 -13.29 -10.81 0.35
N PHE A 172 -12.70 -9.88 1.10
CA PHE A 172 -11.52 -9.13 0.66
C PHE A 172 -10.37 -10.07 0.32
N MET A 173 -10.03 -11.01 1.20
CA MET A 173 -8.93 -11.95 0.99
C MET A 173 -9.21 -12.89 -0.19
N ALA A 174 -10.47 -13.30 -0.41
CA ALA A 174 -10.86 -14.11 -1.55
C ALA A 174 -10.70 -13.36 -2.89
N ILE A 175 -11.13 -12.09 -2.94
CA ILE A 175 -10.94 -11.23 -4.12
C ILE A 175 -9.44 -10.97 -4.33
N ALA A 176 -8.72 -10.60 -3.28
CA ALA A 176 -7.29 -10.32 -3.32
C ALA A 176 -6.52 -11.54 -3.82
N TRP A 177 -6.80 -12.74 -3.29
CA TRP A 177 -6.18 -13.98 -3.77
C TRP A 177 -6.46 -14.24 -5.24
N THR A 178 -7.71 -14.08 -5.68
CA THR A 178 -8.12 -14.33 -7.05
C THR A 178 -7.39 -13.44 -8.04
N TYR A 179 -7.25 -12.15 -7.72
CA TYR A 179 -6.68 -11.14 -8.63
C TYR A 179 -5.28 -10.63 -8.25
N GLU A 180 -4.60 -11.25 -7.28
CA GLU A 180 -3.25 -10.86 -6.85
C GLU A 180 -2.29 -10.83 -8.04
N ARG A 181 -2.41 -11.80 -8.95
CA ARG A 181 -1.60 -11.87 -10.18
C ARG A 181 -1.75 -10.62 -11.05
N GLN A 182 -2.97 -10.11 -11.24
CA GLN A 182 -3.25 -8.89 -12.00
C GLN A 182 -2.67 -7.66 -11.29
N ILE A 183 -2.75 -7.60 -9.96
CA ILE A 183 -2.15 -6.53 -9.15
C ILE A 183 -0.62 -6.56 -9.27
N LEU A 184 0.00 -7.74 -9.18
CA LEU A 184 1.45 -7.89 -9.29
C LEU A 184 1.96 -7.50 -10.69
N LEU A 185 1.16 -7.64 -11.76
CA LEU A 185 1.52 -7.13 -13.10
C LEU A 185 1.67 -5.60 -13.14
N LEU A 186 0.93 -4.87 -12.29
CA LEU A 186 1.08 -3.41 -12.15
C LEU A 186 2.42 -3.01 -11.53
N MET A 187 3.04 -3.92 -10.77
CA MET A 187 4.25 -3.64 -10.01
C MET A 187 5.53 -3.86 -10.84
N PRO A 188 6.61 -3.11 -10.56
CA PRO A 188 7.92 -3.39 -11.14
C PRO A 188 8.49 -4.70 -10.56
N GLU A 189 9.33 -5.40 -11.33
CA GLU A 189 9.84 -6.74 -10.97
C GLU A 189 10.60 -6.76 -9.65
N ILE A 190 11.33 -5.68 -9.34
CA ILE A 190 12.08 -5.54 -8.10
C ILE A 190 11.20 -5.65 -6.84
N ARG A 191 9.90 -5.28 -6.95
CA ARG A 191 8.97 -5.33 -5.80
C ARG A 191 8.47 -6.74 -5.48
N LEU A 192 8.53 -7.67 -6.42
CA LEU A 192 8.01 -9.03 -6.24
C LEU A 192 8.87 -9.88 -5.30
N LYS A 193 10.14 -9.50 -5.14
CA LYS A 193 11.10 -10.19 -4.27
C LYS A 193 11.24 -9.50 -2.90
N ASN A 194 10.45 -8.47 -2.63
CA ASN A 194 10.54 -7.70 -1.39
C ASN A 194 10.04 -8.54 -0.21
N VAL A 195 10.91 -8.76 0.78
CA VAL A 195 10.60 -9.56 1.97
C VAL A 195 9.58 -8.91 2.91
N PHE A 196 9.35 -7.61 2.77
CA PHE A 196 8.35 -6.82 3.50
C PHE A 196 7.02 -6.69 2.76
N CYS A 197 6.89 -7.33 1.60
CA CYS A 197 5.67 -7.39 0.78
C CYS A 197 5.54 -8.78 0.12
N LYS A 198 5.33 -9.80 0.95
CA LYS A 198 5.15 -11.18 0.53
C LYS A 198 3.76 -11.41 -0.09
N PRO A 199 3.66 -12.23 -1.15
CA PRO A 199 2.38 -12.63 -1.71
C PRO A 199 1.57 -13.50 -0.74
N LEU A 200 0.27 -13.70 -1.02
CA LEU A 200 -0.67 -14.36 -0.09
C LEU A 200 -0.40 -15.84 0.15
N ASP A 201 0.23 -16.50 -0.81
CA ASP A 201 0.76 -17.85 -0.75
C ASP A 201 1.82 -18.09 0.35
N TRP A 202 2.49 -17.03 0.79
CA TRP A 202 3.41 -17.05 1.94
C TRP A 202 2.69 -16.94 3.29
N SER A 203 1.34 -16.89 3.29
CA SER A 203 0.57 -16.84 4.52
C SER A 203 0.63 -18.15 5.32
N PRO A 204 0.36 -18.10 6.64
CA PRO A 204 0.27 -19.30 7.47
C PRO A 204 -0.76 -20.34 7.04
N LEU A 205 -1.76 -19.98 6.22
CA LEU A 205 -2.85 -20.86 5.78
C LEU A 205 -2.35 -22.18 5.18
N VAL A 206 -1.21 -22.17 4.50
CA VAL A 206 -0.65 -23.35 3.82
C VAL A 206 0.29 -24.17 4.73
N GLY A 207 0.69 -23.62 5.88
CA GLY A 207 1.48 -24.32 6.90
C GLY A 207 2.81 -24.94 6.41
N GLY A 208 3.29 -24.54 5.22
CA GLY A 208 4.53 -25.01 4.60
C GLY A 208 4.61 -26.50 4.23
N LYS A 209 3.50 -27.25 4.24
CA LYS A 209 3.52 -28.72 4.07
C LYS A 209 2.57 -29.29 3.03
N ILE A 210 1.62 -28.52 2.53
CA ILE A 210 0.61 -29.02 1.57
C ILE A 210 0.64 -28.13 0.34
N GLU A 211 0.84 -28.73 -0.83
CA GLU A 211 0.72 -28.04 -2.10
C GLU A 211 -0.77 -27.91 -2.45
N LEU A 212 -1.27 -26.68 -2.52
CA LEU A 212 -2.66 -26.38 -2.89
C LEU A 212 -2.69 -25.78 -4.30
N THR A 213 -3.66 -26.19 -5.11
CA THR A 213 -4.00 -25.42 -6.32
C THR A 213 -4.54 -24.05 -5.92
N ARG A 214 -4.57 -23.09 -6.86
CA ARG A 214 -5.15 -21.77 -6.59
C ARG A 214 -6.63 -21.84 -6.19
N LEU A 215 -7.39 -22.76 -6.80
CA LEU A 215 -8.78 -23.02 -6.44
C LEU A 215 -8.91 -23.63 -5.03
N GLN A 216 -8.04 -24.58 -4.67
CA GLN A 216 -8.02 -25.16 -3.32
C GLN A 216 -7.70 -24.09 -2.27
N PHE A 217 -6.70 -23.24 -2.51
CA PHE A 217 -6.36 -22.13 -1.62
C PHE A 217 -7.54 -21.15 -1.48
N LEU A 218 -8.21 -20.80 -2.57
CA LEU A 218 -9.41 -19.95 -2.54
C LEU A 218 -10.51 -20.58 -1.66
N ASN A 219 -10.77 -21.88 -1.84
CA ASN A 219 -11.77 -22.58 -1.03
C ASN A 219 -11.38 -22.63 0.46
N CYS A 220 -10.09 -22.72 0.78
CA CYS A 220 -9.62 -22.59 2.16
C CYS A 220 -9.92 -21.21 2.74
N ILE A 221 -9.72 -20.11 1.98
CA ILE A 221 -10.12 -18.76 2.43
C ILE A 221 -11.64 -18.70 2.67
N LEU A 222 -12.44 -19.21 1.73
CA LEU A 222 -13.90 -19.13 1.80
C LEU A 222 -14.50 -19.95 2.98
N ALA A 223 -13.75 -20.94 3.47
CA ALA A 223 -14.14 -21.76 4.62
C ALA A 223 -13.89 -21.10 6.00
N LEU A 224 -13.20 -19.95 6.06
CA LEU A 224 -12.93 -19.24 7.32
C LEU A 224 -14.20 -18.55 7.84
N THR A 225 -14.47 -18.64 9.14
CA THR A 225 -15.78 -18.25 9.72
C THR A 225 -15.71 -17.21 10.84
N ASP A 226 -14.52 -16.69 11.18
CA ASP A 226 -14.37 -15.64 12.19
C ASP A 226 -13.08 -14.82 12.00
N ASN A 227 -12.98 -13.69 12.71
CA ASN A 227 -11.89 -12.73 12.55
C ASN A 227 -10.54 -13.31 12.96
N GLU A 228 -10.52 -14.16 13.99
CA GLU A 228 -9.30 -14.78 14.50
C GLU A 228 -8.76 -15.76 13.46
N GLN A 229 -9.60 -16.65 12.93
CA GLN A 229 -9.23 -17.57 11.86
C GLN A 229 -8.68 -16.82 10.63
N VAL A 230 -9.37 -15.77 10.17
CA VAL A 230 -8.91 -14.98 9.02
C VAL A 230 -7.54 -14.33 9.30
N CYS A 231 -7.37 -13.70 10.45
CA CYS A 231 -6.12 -13.02 10.78
C CYS A 231 -4.96 -13.98 11.07
N VAL A 232 -5.21 -15.12 11.71
CA VAL A 232 -4.19 -16.14 11.99
C VAL A 232 -3.75 -16.84 10.71
N ALA A 233 -4.71 -17.17 9.84
CA ALA A 233 -4.41 -17.89 8.60
C ALA A 233 -3.74 -16.99 7.55
N LEU A 234 -4.12 -15.71 7.46
CA LEU A 234 -3.74 -14.84 6.34
C LEU A 234 -2.95 -13.59 6.76
N GLY A 235 -3.00 -13.21 8.03
CA GLY A 235 -2.32 -12.02 8.54
C GLY A 235 -0.84 -12.29 8.86
N THR A 236 0.05 -11.55 8.21
CA THR A 236 1.46 -11.48 8.58
C THR A 236 2.00 -10.07 8.40
N ARG A 237 2.93 -9.67 9.28
CA ARG A 237 3.54 -8.33 9.28
C ARG A 237 4.27 -7.98 7.98
N ASN A 238 4.58 -8.98 7.17
CA ASN A 238 5.32 -8.83 5.92
C ASN A 238 4.43 -9.08 4.69
N ALA A 239 3.12 -9.27 4.84
CA ALA A 239 2.21 -9.50 3.72
C ALA A 239 2.05 -8.25 2.85
N GLY A 240 1.86 -8.44 1.54
CA GLY A 240 1.42 -7.39 0.64
C GLY A 240 0.05 -6.84 1.02
N PHE A 241 -0.85 -7.71 1.52
CA PHE A 241 -2.11 -7.33 2.16
C PHE A 241 -2.03 -7.64 3.66
N ASN A 242 -1.58 -6.67 4.46
CA ASN A 242 -1.44 -6.86 5.88
C ASN A 242 -2.75 -6.56 6.61
N ILE A 243 -3.31 -7.59 7.22
CA ILE A 243 -4.54 -7.54 8.04
C ILE A 243 -4.27 -7.81 9.52
N SER A 244 -3.01 -7.95 9.95
CA SER A 244 -2.66 -8.35 11.33
C SER A 244 -3.19 -7.39 12.40
N ASN A 245 -3.41 -6.12 12.05
CA ASN A 245 -3.98 -5.12 12.94
C ASN A 245 -5.51 -5.27 13.17
N LEU A 246 -6.18 -6.15 12.43
CA LEU A 246 -7.63 -6.37 12.48
C LEU A 246 -8.03 -7.57 13.34
N ALA A 247 -7.07 -8.27 13.95
CA ALA A 247 -7.33 -9.37 14.88
C ALA A 247 -7.91 -8.83 16.21
N PRO A 248 -9.12 -9.23 16.64
CA PRO A 248 -9.71 -8.86 17.92
C PRO A 248 -8.78 -9.22 19.11
N PRO A 249 -8.73 -8.41 20.19
CA PRO A 249 -9.47 -7.17 20.44
C PRO A 249 -8.91 -5.91 19.74
N PHE A 250 -8.30 -6.06 18.56
CA PHE A 250 -7.47 -5.09 17.85
C PHE A 250 -6.15 -4.88 18.58
N ARG A 251 -5.06 -5.43 18.03
CA ARG A 251 -3.74 -5.46 18.69
C ARG A 251 -2.90 -4.20 18.49
N SER A 252 -3.36 -3.23 17.70
CA SER A 252 -2.59 -2.00 17.43
C SER A 252 -2.67 -1.04 18.62
N THR A 253 -1.54 -0.81 19.29
CA THR A 253 -1.36 0.24 20.32
C THR A 253 -1.54 1.65 19.75
N PHE A 254 -1.43 1.82 18.44
CA PHE A 254 -1.61 3.09 17.72
C PHE A 254 -2.99 3.23 17.07
N GLY A 255 -3.93 2.33 17.38
CA GLY A 255 -5.31 2.40 16.87
C GLY A 255 -5.48 2.11 15.38
N LYS A 256 -4.45 1.61 14.67
CA LYS A 256 -4.57 1.24 13.25
C LYS A 256 -5.55 0.07 13.13
N ARG A 257 -6.72 0.29 12.51
CA ARG A 257 -7.76 -0.72 12.24
C ARG A 257 -8.04 -0.79 10.75
N THR A 258 -6.99 -1.10 9.98
CA THR A 258 -6.98 -0.96 8.52
C THR A 258 -6.44 -2.20 7.84
N ILE A 259 -6.88 -2.41 6.61
CA ILE A 259 -6.18 -3.27 5.65
C ILE A 259 -5.05 -2.43 5.06
N GLU A 260 -3.81 -2.92 5.17
CA GLU A 260 -2.62 -2.24 4.67
C GLU A 260 -2.14 -2.90 3.37
N PHE A 261 -1.95 -2.08 2.34
CA PHE A 261 -1.51 -2.45 1.00
C PHE A 261 -0.06 -2.02 0.83
N ARG A 262 0.85 -2.97 0.63
CA ARG A 262 2.29 -2.71 0.57
C ARG A 262 2.92 -2.87 -0.80
N GLN A 263 2.17 -3.28 -1.82
CA GLN A 263 2.72 -3.70 -3.12
C GLN A 263 3.37 -2.56 -3.93
N HIS A 264 2.89 -1.33 -3.79
CA HIS A 264 3.24 -0.25 -4.71
C HIS A 264 4.63 0.34 -4.40
N PRO A 265 5.52 0.50 -5.40
CA PRO A 265 6.84 1.12 -5.19
C PRO A 265 6.70 2.55 -4.66
N GLY A 266 7.72 3.02 -3.95
CA GLY A 266 7.81 4.42 -3.54
C GLY A 266 7.64 5.33 -4.74
N THR A 267 6.86 6.39 -4.55
CA THR A 267 6.61 7.41 -5.56
C THR A 267 6.30 8.73 -4.88
N LEU A 268 6.72 9.82 -5.53
CA LEU A 268 6.33 11.18 -5.18
C LEU A 268 5.53 11.81 -6.34
N ASP A 269 4.91 10.98 -7.18
CA ASP A 269 3.92 11.42 -8.18
C ASP A 269 2.51 11.30 -7.58
N SER A 270 1.87 12.44 -7.32
CA SER A 270 0.55 12.47 -6.69
C SER A 270 -0.53 11.81 -7.53
N GLU A 271 -0.45 11.88 -8.87
CA GLU A 271 -1.38 11.19 -9.76
C GLU A 271 -1.28 9.67 -9.59
N GLY A 272 -0.07 9.12 -9.64
CA GLY A 272 0.20 7.70 -9.38
C GLY A 272 -0.25 7.24 -7.99
N ILE A 273 0.01 8.04 -6.95
CA ILE A 273 -0.44 7.76 -5.57
C ILE A 273 -1.97 7.65 -5.53
N LEU A 274 -2.69 8.64 -6.07
CA LEU A 274 -4.14 8.68 -6.01
C LEU A 274 -4.81 7.61 -6.88
N HIS A 275 -4.19 7.20 -7.99
CA HIS A 275 -4.65 6.03 -8.75
C HIS A 275 -4.54 4.74 -7.93
N TRP A 276 -3.43 4.54 -7.22
CA TRP A 276 -3.26 3.36 -6.36
C TRP A 276 -4.24 3.37 -5.17
N VAL A 277 -4.38 4.52 -4.48
CA VAL A 277 -5.37 4.70 -3.41
C VAL A 277 -6.77 4.33 -3.87
N HIS A 278 -7.19 4.77 -5.08
CA HIS A 278 -8.50 4.43 -5.61
C HIS A 278 -8.70 2.92 -5.79
N ILE A 279 -7.70 2.20 -6.32
CA ILE A 279 -7.76 0.74 -6.47
C ILE A 279 -7.93 0.08 -5.10
N CYS A 280 -7.11 0.47 -4.11
CA CYS A 280 -7.17 -0.06 -2.76
C CYS A 280 -8.55 0.15 -2.13
N VAL A 281 -9.09 1.37 -2.19
CA VAL A 281 -10.41 1.69 -1.63
C VAL A 281 -11.51 0.91 -2.36
N LYS A 282 -11.50 0.85 -3.70
CA LYS A 282 -12.50 0.11 -4.47
C LYS A 282 -12.47 -1.39 -4.23
N LEU A 283 -11.29 -1.95 -3.98
CA LEU A 283 -11.16 -3.35 -3.60
C LEU A 283 -11.80 -3.66 -2.24
N VAL A 284 -11.60 -2.81 -1.23
CA VAL A 284 -12.27 -2.95 0.07
C VAL A 284 -13.77 -2.69 -0.04
N GLU A 285 -14.18 -1.66 -0.77
CA GLU A 285 -15.60 -1.34 -1.03
C GLU A 285 -16.32 -2.52 -1.70
N LYS A 286 -15.69 -3.17 -2.68
CA LYS A 286 -16.22 -4.38 -3.33
C LYS A 286 -16.47 -5.50 -2.32
N ALA A 287 -15.54 -5.70 -1.37
CA ALA A 287 -15.66 -6.71 -0.33
C ALA A 287 -16.77 -6.39 0.69
N CYS A 288 -17.01 -5.11 0.99
CA CYS A 288 -18.10 -4.65 1.86
C CYS A 288 -19.48 -4.88 1.23
N HIS A 289 -19.60 -4.80 -0.09
CA HIS A 289 -20.88 -4.89 -0.81
C HIS A 289 -21.27 -6.30 -1.30
N VAL A 290 -20.52 -7.33 -0.91
CA VAL A 290 -20.86 -8.72 -1.27
C VAL A 290 -22.11 -9.16 -0.51
N LYS A 291 -23.18 -9.48 -1.24
CA LYS A 291 -24.48 -9.85 -0.66
C LYS A 291 -24.93 -11.28 -0.98
N ASP A 292 -24.32 -11.94 -1.96
CA ASP A 292 -24.72 -13.26 -2.46
C ASP A 292 -23.52 -14.14 -2.85
N GLU A 293 -23.81 -15.41 -3.17
CA GLU A 293 -22.82 -16.41 -3.59
C GLU A 293 -22.34 -16.25 -5.04
N GLU A 294 -22.96 -15.36 -5.85
CA GLU A 294 -22.60 -15.17 -7.27
C GLU A 294 -21.14 -14.71 -7.39
N LEU A 295 -20.70 -13.85 -6.46
CA LEU A 295 -19.30 -13.46 -6.39
C LEU A 295 -18.39 -14.67 -6.24
N PHE A 296 -18.71 -15.61 -5.34
CA PHE A 296 -17.82 -16.74 -5.06
C PHE A 296 -17.72 -17.70 -6.25
N GLU A 297 -18.82 -17.92 -6.97
CA GLU A 297 -18.79 -18.67 -8.23
C GLU A 297 -17.90 -17.99 -9.27
N ARG A 298 -18.00 -16.67 -9.40
CA ARG A 298 -17.11 -15.91 -10.29
C ARG A 298 -15.64 -16.00 -9.85
N LEU A 299 -15.34 -15.87 -8.55
CA LEU A 299 -13.98 -15.99 -8.05
C LEU A 299 -13.41 -17.39 -8.32
N ARG A 300 -14.20 -18.46 -8.12
CA ARG A 300 -13.80 -19.84 -8.46
C ARG A 300 -13.53 -20.02 -9.95
N ALA A 301 -14.32 -19.39 -10.82
CA ALA A 301 -14.07 -19.42 -12.26
C ALA A 301 -12.81 -18.64 -12.66
N ASP A 302 -12.60 -17.46 -12.08
CA ASP A 302 -11.49 -16.55 -12.46
C ASP A 302 -10.14 -16.99 -11.88
N VAL A 303 -10.11 -17.65 -10.71
CA VAL A 303 -8.87 -17.98 -10.00
C VAL A 303 -7.95 -18.92 -10.80
N GLU A 304 -8.53 -19.74 -11.68
CA GLU A 304 -7.82 -20.71 -12.53
C GLU A 304 -7.50 -20.16 -13.92
N ARG A 305 -8.12 -19.04 -14.32
CA ARG A 305 -7.92 -18.47 -15.66
C ARG A 305 -6.49 -17.92 -15.83
N PRO A 306 -5.93 -17.98 -17.05
CA PRO A 306 -4.67 -17.31 -17.38
C PRO A 306 -4.76 -15.78 -17.24
N ILE A 307 -3.60 -15.14 -17.06
CA ILE A 307 -3.45 -13.68 -16.99
C ILE A 307 -2.59 -13.16 -18.14
N GLY A 308 -2.57 -11.84 -18.35
CA GLY A 308 -1.74 -11.18 -19.37
C GLY A 308 -2.58 -10.38 -20.37
N PHE A 309 -2.24 -10.49 -21.65
CA PHE A 309 -2.97 -9.88 -22.78
C PHE A 309 -3.74 -10.93 -23.60
N GLY A 310 -4.10 -12.07 -23.01
CA GLY A 310 -4.64 -13.23 -23.72
C GLY A 310 -6.01 -13.00 -24.37
N ASP A 311 -6.46 -14.00 -25.14
CA ASP A 311 -7.77 -14.06 -25.81
C ASP A 311 -8.91 -14.42 -24.82
N GLU A 312 -10.11 -14.73 -25.36
CA GLU A 312 -11.43 -14.80 -24.68
C GLU A 312 -11.48 -15.54 -23.33
N ASN A 313 -10.49 -16.40 -23.03
CA ASN A 313 -10.45 -17.20 -21.81
C ASN A 313 -9.55 -16.61 -20.69
N SER A 314 -8.84 -15.51 -20.93
CA SER A 314 -7.97 -14.88 -19.94
C SER A 314 -8.71 -13.82 -19.10
N VAL A 315 -8.21 -13.55 -17.89
CA VAL A 315 -8.65 -12.39 -17.09
C VAL A 315 -7.51 -11.38 -17.10
N THR A 316 -7.60 -10.38 -17.98
CA THR A 316 -6.57 -9.35 -18.08
C THR A 316 -6.61 -8.41 -16.87
N THR A 317 -5.52 -7.69 -16.63
CA THR A 317 -5.51 -6.64 -15.59
C THR A 317 -6.51 -5.53 -15.90
N VAL A 318 -6.80 -5.27 -17.18
CA VAL A 318 -7.81 -4.29 -17.59
C VAL A 318 -9.21 -4.79 -17.24
N ASP A 319 -9.55 -6.05 -17.54
CA ASP A 319 -10.85 -6.65 -17.19
C ASP A 319 -11.08 -6.63 -15.68
N TYR A 320 -10.06 -6.98 -14.90
CA TYR A 320 -10.09 -6.89 -13.45
C TYR A 320 -10.40 -5.47 -12.96
N LEU A 321 -9.67 -4.46 -13.46
CA LEU A 321 -9.88 -3.07 -13.03
C LEU A 321 -11.23 -2.51 -13.48
N MET A 322 -11.74 -2.91 -14.65
CA MET A 322 -13.08 -2.55 -15.10
C MET A 322 -14.14 -3.18 -14.21
N TRP A 323 -14.02 -4.47 -13.87
CA TRP A 323 -14.93 -5.16 -12.96
C TRP A 323 -14.89 -4.61 -11.52
N LEU A 324 -13.73 -4.13 -11.09
CA LEU A 324 -13.55 -3.46 -9.79
C LEU A 324 -14.25 -2.09 -9.75
N GLY A 325 -14.63 -1.52 -10.91
CA GLY A 325 -15.20 -0.19 -11.02
C GLY A 325 -14.15 0.93 -11.12
N CYS A 326 -12.96 0.62 -11.65
CA CYS A 326 -11.82 1.53 -11.76
C CYS A 326 -11.43 1.82 -13.22
N PRO A 327 -12.32 2.36 -14.09
CA PRO A 327 -12.03 2.54 -15.52
C PRO A 327 -10.89 3.51 -15.80
N ALA A 328 -10.75 4.58 -15.01
CA ALA A 328 -9.65 5.53 -15.15
C ALA A 328 -8.29 4.87 -14.85
N GLN A 329 -8.24 4.01 -13.83
CA GLN A 329 -7.05 3.27 -13.45
C GLN A 329 -6.76 2.15 -14.47
N ALA A 330 -7.80 1.52 -15.02
CA ALA A 330 -7.66 0.57 -16.13
C ALA A 330 -6.95 1.22 -17.33
N TYR A 331 -7.29 2.47 -17.64
CA TYR A 331 -6.58 3.25 -18.66
C TYR A 331 -5.16 3.64 -18.23
N TYR A 332 -4.99 4.23 -17.05
CA TYR A 332 -3.71 4.71 -16.53
C TYR A 332 -2.66 3.59 -16.49
N TYR A 333 -3.00 2.45 -15.90
CA TYR A 333 -2.11 1.29 -15.80
C TYR A 333 -2.08 0.46 -17.08
N GLY A 334 -3.20 0.33 -17.80
CA GLY A 334 -3.28 -0.40 -19.06
C GLY A 334 -2.31 0.15 -20.10
N LYS A 335 -2.18 1.47 -20.21
CA LYS A 335 -1.14 2.11 -21.04
C LYS A 335 0.26 1.66 -20.68
N LYS A 336 0.59 1.64 -19.39
CA LYS A 336 1.91 1.23 -18.88
C LYS A 336 2.19 -0.24 -19.19
N LEU A 337 1.20 -1.10 -19.00
CA LEU A 337 1.29 -2.53 -19.35
C LEU A 337 1.57 -2.70 -20.85
N ILE A 338 0.82 -2.01 -21.72
CA ILE A 338 1.02 -2.09 -23.18
C ILE A 338 2.38 -1.54 -23.60
N SER A 339 2.82 -0.41 -23.02
CA SER A 339 4.13 0.16 -23.33
C SER A 339 5.30 -0.76 -22.95
N ASP A 340 5.08 -1.65 -21.98
CA ASP A 340 6.07 -2.62 -21.50
C ASP A 340 5.59 -4.07 -21.73
N LYS A 341 4.96 -4.29 -22.89
CA LYS A 341 4.35 -5.57 -23.27
C LYS A 341 5.32 -6.74 -23.15
N VAL A 342 6.57 -6.56 -23.58
CA VAL A 342 7.60 -7.62 -23.56
C VAL A 342 7.88 -8.10 -22.13
N ARG A 343 8.02 -7.18 -21.16
CA ARG A 343 8.20 -7.56 -19.75
C ARG A 343 6.99 -8.33 -19.24
N VAL A 344 5.77 -7.84 -19.53
CA VAL A 344 4.53 -8.48 -19.09
C VAL A 344 4.38 -9.89 -19.68
N GLU A 345 4.66 -10.08 -20.97
CA GLU A 345 4.60 -11.39 -21.62
C GLU A 345 5.64 -12.38 -21.07
N LYS A 346 6.86 -11.91 -20.77
CA LYS A 346 7.89 -12.73 -20.12
C LYS A 346 7.40 -13.23 -18.75
N ARG A 347 6.82 -12.32 -17.98
CA ARG A 347 6.23 -12.53 -16.65
C ARG A 347 5.06 -13.53 -16.68
N THR A 348 4.17 -13.42 -17.66
CA THR A 348 3.02 -14.34 -17.80
C THR A 348 3.42 -15.72 -18.32
N LYS A 349 4.40 -15.80 -19.24
CA LYS A 349 4.93 -17.08 -19.75
C LYS A 349 5.66 -17.87 -18.67
N GLY A 350 6.51 -17.20 -17.88
CA GLY A 350 7.19 -17.84 -16.75
C GLY A 350 6.22 -18.45 -15.73
N ALA A 351 5.10 -17.77 -15.47
CA ALA A 351 4.04 -18.30 -14.60
C ALA A 351 3.35 -19.54 -15.22
N ALA A 352 3.08 -19.53 -16.54
CA ALA A 352 2.43 -20.65 -17.24
C ALA A 352 3.34 -21.89 -17.34
N GLU A 353 4.62 -21.70 -17.67
CA GLU A 353 5.60 -22.78 -17.78
C GLU A 353 5.83 -23.49 -16.43
N LYS A 354 5.92 -22.73 -15.34
CA LYS A 354 6.02 -23.30 -13.98
C LYS A 354 4.77 -24.10 -13.60
N THR A 355 3.58 -23.58 -13.93
CA THR A 355 2.31 -24.30 -13.72
C THR A 355 2.27 -25.62 -14.51
N ALA A 356 2.78 -25.64 -15.75
CA ALA A 356 2.76 -26.82 -16.62
C ALA A 356 3.76 -27.92 -16.23
N MET A 357 4.86 -27.60 -15.55
CA MET A 357 5.89 -28.56 -15.13
C MET A 357 5.52 -29.37 -13.86
N GLY A 358 4.26 -29.35 -13.42
CA GLY A 358 3.84 -29.98 -12.16
C GLY A 358 4.31 -29.23 -10.91
N GLY A 359 5.11 -28.18 -11.07
CA GLY A 359 5.39 -27.16 -10.07
C GLY A 359 4.24 -26.18 -9.95
N GLY A 360 3.01 -26.69 -9.77
CA GLY A 360 1.83 -25.92 -9.38
C GLY A 360 1.96 -25.37 -7.95
N HIS A 361 3.13 -24.84 -7.63
CA HIS A 361 3.45 -24.25 -6.37
C HIS A 361 2.65 -22.98 -6.24
N VAL A 362 2.03 -22.82 -5.07
CA VAL A 362 1.50 -21.52 -4.66
C VAL A 362 2.60 -20.45 -4.72
N VAL A 363 3.87 -20.86 -4.49
CA VAL A 363 5.08 -20.04 -4.28
C VAL A 363 5.68 -19.36 -5.53
N ASP A 364 5.13 -19.60 -6.73
CA ASP A 364 5.76 -19.20 -7.99
C ASP A 364 4.94 -18.16 -8.77
N PHE A 365 4.85 -16.95 -8.24
CA PHE A 365 4.25 -15.81 -8.94
C PHE A 365 5.27 -14.99 -9.72
N ILE A 366 4.96 -14.83 -11.02
CA ILE A 366 5.34 -13.80 -12.01
C ILE A 366 6.78 -13.28 -12.01
#